data_AF-A0A3A9EVC7-F1
#
_entry.id   AF-A0A3A9EVC7-F1
#
_cell.length_a   1.000
_cell.length_b   1.000
_cell.length_c   1.000
_cell.angle_alpha   90.00
_cell.angle_beta   90.00
_cell.angle_gamma   90.00
#
_symmetry.space_group_name_H-M   'P 1'
#
loop_
_entity.id
_entity.type
_entity.pdbx_description
1 polymer ?
#
loop_
_entity_poly.entity_id
_entity_poly.type
_entity_poly.pdbx_seq_one_letter_code
_entity_poly.pdbx_strand_id
1 'polypeptide(L)'
;MHRNKSYKKRFQTFSKSLSDPALINYARQNGKNTFSRKRKLALKDMLLCGLSKKGLTTTLERRNYLKEKGDLSMQLSVQGYLQQRKRLNPEIFPYRNLTYLMDFYHSDEPKLWKGYLLIAIDGSKVEAPNSKEHRETFGNSGNQHSKTGQVRA
;
A
#
# COMPACT_ATOMS: atom_id res chain seq x y z
N MET A 1 -8.87 3.27 30.79
CA MET A 1 -9.26 4.18 29.69
C MET A 1 -9.48 3.40 28.40
N HIS A 2 -10.73 3.25 27.96
CA HIS A 2 -11.08 2.55 26.72
C HIS A 2 -10.57 3.34 25.50
N ARG A 3 -9.44 2.92 24.90
CA ARG A 3 -9.12 3.28 23.51
C ARG A 3 -10.15 2.60 22.62
N ASN A 4 -11.30 3.24 22.43
CA ASN A 4 -12.21 2.81 21.39
C ASN A 4 -11.47 3.01 20.06
N LYS A 5 -11.28 1.91 19.33
CA LYS A 5 -10.26 1.76 18.28
C LYS A 5 -10.60 2.60 17.04
N SER A 6 -10.35 3.92 17.06
CA SER A 6 -10.64 4.84 15.94
C SER A 6 -10.04 4.33 14.62
N TYR A 7 -8.78 3.88 14.66
CA TYR A 7 -8.14 3.23 13.51
C TYR A 7 -8.89 2.01 12.96
N LYS A 8 -9.54 1.19 13.82
CA LYS A 8 -10.33 0.04 13.34
C LYS A 8 -11.59 0.50 12.65
N LYS A 9 -12.26 1.54 13.16
CA LYS A 9 -13.45 2.12 12.53
C LYS A 9 -13.08 2.71 11.16
N ARG A 10 -11.98 3.44 11.08
CA ARG A 10 -11.41 3.98 9.84
C ARG A 10 -11.04 2.88 8.86
N PHE A 11 -10.32 1.85 9.31
CA PHE A 11 -9.97 0.71 8.46
C PHE A 11 -11.20 -0.07 7.97
N GLN A 12 -12.22 -0.24 8.81
CA GLN A 12 -13.50 -0.83 8.40
C GLN A 12 -14.20 0.03 7.33
N THR A 13 -14.18 1.35 7.49
CA THR A 13 -14.74 2.31 6.53
C THR A 13 -13.99 2.24 5.20
N PHE A 14 -12.66 2.23 5.25
CA PHE A 14 -11.79 1.98 4.10
C PHE A 14 -12.09 0.64 3.42
N SER A 15 -12.17 -0.46 4.17
CA SER A 15 -12.47 -1.79 3.61
C SER A 15 -13.86 -1.86 2.96
N LYS A 16 -14.84 -1.11 3.49
CA LYS A 16 -16.17 -0.95 2.88
C LYS A 16 -16.10 -0.14 1.59
N SER A 17 -15.32 0.95 1.55
CA SER A 17 -15.18 1.78 0.35
C SER A 17 -14.50 1.04 -0.81
N LEU A 18 -13.69 0.01 -0.53
CA LEU A 18 -13.14 -0.87 -1.57
C LEU A 18 -14.20 -1.70 -2.32
N SER A 19 -15.40 -1.84 -1.75
CA SER A 19 -16.54 -2.51 -2.40
C SER A 19 -17.42 -1.55 -3.22
N ASP A 20 -17.14 -0.24 -3.21
CA ASP A 20 -17.91 0.76 -3.95
C ASP A 20 -17.85 0.52 -5.46
N PRO A 21 -19.00 0.39 -6.17
CA PRO A 21 -19.04 0.26 -7.62
C PRO A 21 -18.33 1.39 -8.36
N ALA A 22 -18.35 2.62 -7.84
CA ALA A 22 -17.70 3.78 -8.46
C ALA A 22 -16.17 3.65 -8.50
N LEU A 23 -15.59 2.85 -7.60
CA LEU A 23 -14.14 2.59 -7.57
C LEU A 23 -13.61 2.00 -8.87
N ILE A 24 -14.45 1.23 -9.57
CA ILE A 24 -14.07 0.59 -10.83
C ILE A 24 -13.63 1.65 -11.85
N ASN A 25 -14.23 2.84 -11.84
CA ASN A 25 -13.88 3.92 -12.77
C ASN A 25 -12.44 4.41 -12.56
N TYR A 26 -11.96 4.44 -11.32
CA TYR A 26 -10.58 4.81 -10.98
C TYR A 26 -9.60 3.64 -11.12
N ALA A 27 -10.08 2.40 -10.98
CA ALA A 27 -9.25 1.19 -11.03
C ALA A 27 -8.84 0.77 -12.45
N ARG A 28 -9.55 1.22 -13.49
CA ARG A 28 -9.32 0.80 -14.87
C ARG A 28 -8.11 1.53 -15.46
N GLN A 29 -7.10 0.78 -15.90
CA GLN A 29 -6.01 1.35 -16.68
C GLN A 29 -6.44 1.60 -18.13
N ASN A 30 -7.06 0.60 -18.77
CA ASN A 30 -7.46 0.64 -20.18
C ASN A 30 -8.83 -0.02 -20.41
N GLY A 31 -9.68 0.62 -21.21
CA GLY A 31 -10.94 0.05 -21.72
C GLY A 31 -12.11 -0.02 -20.72
N LYS A 32 -13.31 0.32 -21.19
CA LYS A 32 -14.56 0.33 -20.40
C LYS A 32 -14.93 -1.04 -19.80
N ASN A 33 -14.44 -2.12 -20.40
CA ASN A 33 -14.77 -3.50 -20.01
C ASN A 33 -13.81 -4.10 -18.97
N THR A 34 -12.79 -3.35 -18.55
CA THR A 34 -11.85 -3.82 -17.53
C THR A 34 -12.54 -3.89 -16.17
N PHE A 35 -12.37 -5.03 -15.49
CA PHE A 35 -13.07 -5.40 -14.24
C PHE A 35 -14.61 -5.52 -14.31
N SER A 36 -15.23 -5.64 -15.50
CA SER A 36 -16.68 -5.87 -15.62
C SER A 36 -17.12 -7.31 -15.29
N ARG A 37 -16.22 -8.29 -15.44
CA ARG A 37 -16.52 -9.71 -15.21
C ARG A 37 -16.29 -10.10 -13.75
N LYS A 38 -17.17 -10.95 -13.21
CA LYS A 38 -16.98 -11.63 -11.92
C LYS A 38 -15.85 -12.67 -12.04
N ARG A 39 -14.64 -12.31 -11.62
CA ARG A 39 -13.45 -13.19 -11.60
C ARG A 39 -13.28 -13.86 -10.24
N LYS A 40 -12.45 -14.92 -10.19
CA LYS A 40 -12.05 -15.61 -8.96
C LYS A 40 -11.48 -14.64 -7.90
N LEU A 41 -10.63 -13.70 -8.34
CA LEU A 41 -10.13 -12.61 -7.50
C LEU A 41 -10.84 -11.31 -7.86
N ALA A 42 -11.66 -10.81 -6.93
CA ALA A 42 -12.37 -9.55 -7.09
C ALA A 42 -11.42 -8.35 -7.07
N LEU A 43 -11.86 -7.18 -7.57
CA LEU A 43 -11.07 -5.94 -7.53
C LEU A 43 -10.64 -5.58 -6.09
N LYS A 44 -11.57 -5.67 -5.14
CA LYS A 44 -11.31 -5.48 -3.71
C LYS A 44 -10.17 -6.37 -3.22
N ASP A 45 -10.23 -7.66 -3.54
CA ASP A 45 -9.23 -8.63 -3.08
C ASP A 45 -7.85 -8.37 -3.70
N MET A 46 -7.82 -7.97 -4.97
CA MET A 46 -6.59 -7.60 -5.67
C MET A 46 -5.96 -6.34 -5.06
N LEU A 47 -6.75 -5.35 -4.67
CA LEU A 47 -6.28 -4.14 -3.98
C LEU A 47 -5.75 -4.49 -2.57
N LEU A 48 -6.51 -5.26 -1.79
CA LEU A 48 -6.08 -5.67 -0.45
C LEU A 48 -4.80 -6.52 -0.49
N CYS A 49 -4.71 -7.48 -1.41
CA CYS A 49 -3.50 -8.27 -1.63
C CYS A 49 -2.30 -7.40 -2.04
N GLY A 50 -2.53 -6.30 -2.75
CA GLY A 50 -1.50 -5.33 -3.11
C GLY A 50 -1.04 -4.45 -1.94
N LEU A 51 -1.95 -4.10 -1.04
CA LEU A 51 -1.68 -3.29 0.16
C LEU A 51 -1.07 -4.11 1.31
N SER A 52 -1.35 -5.41 1.36
CA SER A 52 -0.85 -6.31 2.41
C SER A 52 0.53 -6.90 2.12
N LYS A 53 1.27 -6.32 1.18
CA LYS A 53 2.58 -6.84 0.78
C LYS A 53 3.61 -6.69 1.89
N LYS A 54 4.49 -7.70 1.99
CA LYS A 54 5.53 -7.80 3.02
C LYS A 54 6.92 -7.98 2.41
N GLY A 55 7.09 -7.68 1.12
CA GLY A 55 8.35 -7.89 0.40
C GLY A 55 8.66 -9.36 0.10
N LEU A 56 7.64 -10.22 0.08
CA LEU A 56 7.79 -11.64 -0.24
C LEU A 56 7.59 -11.88 -1.74
N THR A 57 7.88 -13.10 -2.19
CA THR A 57 7.58 -13.49 -3.58
C THR A 57 6.07 -13.42 -3.85
N THR A 58 5.68 -13.14 -5.10
CA THR A 58 4.25 -13.06 -5.49
C THR A 58 3.46 -14.32 -5.11
N THR A 59 4.10 -15.49 -5.16
CA THR A 59 3.50 -16.76 -4.73
C THR A 59 3.15 -16.75 -3.25
N LEU A 60 4.09 -16.31 -2.39
CA LEU A 60 3.90 -16.25 -0.95
C LEU A 60 2.90 -15.16 -0.55
N GLU A 61 2.98 -13.97 -1.13
CA GLU A 61 2.03 -12.88 -0.86
C GLU A 61 0.59 -13.29 -1.17
N ARG A 62 0.37 -13.91 -2.33
CA ARG A 62 -0.93 -14.46 -2.73
C ARG A 62 -1.41 -15.55 -1.76
N ARG A 63 -0.55 -16.52 -1.42
CA ARG A 63 -0.90 -17.61 -0.50
C ARG A 63 -1.26 -17.08 0.88
N ASN A 64 -0.48 -16.15 1.41
CA ASN A 64 -0.71 -15.52 2.71
C ASN A 64 -2.03 -14.75 2.72
N TYR A 65 -2.31 -13.96 1.67
CA TYR A 65 -3.58 -13.25 1.54
C TYR A 65 -4.77 -14.20 1.50
N LEU A 66 -4.71 -15.28 0.70
CA LEU A 66 -5.80 -16.28 0.64
C LEU A 66 -5.97 -17.04 1.95
N LYS A 67 -4.87 -17.30 2.68
CA LYS A 67 -4.90 -17.87 4.03
C LYS A 67 -5.61 -16.95 5.01
N GLU A 68 -5.25 -15.66 5.04
CA GLU A 68 -5.86 -14.65 5.91
C GLU A 68 -7.34 -14.42 5.57
N LYS A 69 -7.71 -14.53 4.28
CA LYS A 69 -9.10 -14.46 3.80
C LYS A 69 -9.93 -15.70 4.15
N GLY A 70 -9.30 -16.84 4.42
CA GLY A 70 -9.99 -18.13 4.63
C GLY A 70 -10.38 -18.85 3.33
N ASP A 71 -9.70 -18.56 2.22
CA ASP A 71 -10.03 -19.07 0.87
C ASP A 71 -8.80 -19.75 0.22
N LEU A 72 -8.15 -20.64 0.99
CA LEU A 72 -6.95 -21.37 0.55
C LEU A 72 -7.21 -22.33 -0.61
N SER A 73 -8.45 -22.79 -0.78
CA SER A 73 -8.86 -23.67 -1.87
C SER A 73 -8.96 -22.94 -3.21
N MET A 74 -8.95 -21.59 -3.22
CA MET A 74 -9.00 -20.83 -4.45
C MET A 74 -7.80 -21.16 -5.36
N GLN A 75 -8.11 -21.78 -6.50
CA GLN A 75 -7.14 -21.98 -7.57
C GLN A 75 -6.94 -20.70 -8.39
N LEU A 76 -5.95 -19.89 -7.97
CA LEU A 76 -5.48 -18.70 -8.67
C LEU A 76 -4.02 -18.87 -9.06
N SER A 77 -3.74 -18.93 -10.38
CA SER A 77 -2.37 -19.01 -10.88
C SER A 77 -1.62 -17.68 -10.69
N VAL A 78 -0.31 -17.75 -10.50
CA VAL A 78 0.56 -16.56 -10.43
C VAL A 78 0.45 -15.72 -11.70
N GLN A 79 0.46 -16.38 -12.87
CA GLN A 79 0.29 -15.72 -14.15
C GLN A 79 -1.06 -15.00 -14.25
N GLY A 80 -2.17 -15.65 -13.86
CA GLY A 80 -3.50 -15.04 -13.90
C GLY A 80 -3.61 -13.81 -12.99
N TYR A 81 -3.02 -13.88 -11.80
CA TYR A 81 -2.92 -12.73 -10.89
C TYR A 81 -2.13 -11.57 -11.48
N LEU A 82 -0.95 -11.84 -12.06
CA LEU A 82 -0.11 -10.79 -12.67
C LEU A 82 -0.78 -10.16 -13.88
N GLN A 83 -1.45 -10.95 -14.73
CA GLN A 83 -2.21 -10.43 -15.87
C GLN A 83 -3.38 -9.54 -15.44
N GLN A 84 -4.05 -9.88 -14.33
CA GLN A 84 -5.10 -9.03 -13.78
C GLN A 84 -4.54 -7.73 -13.20
N ARG A 85 -3.38 -7.79 -12.50
CA ARG A 85 -2.68 -6.61 -11.99
C ARG A 85 -2.21 -5.65 -13.09
N LYS A 86 -1.78 -6.16 -14.24
CA LYS A 86 -1.43 -5.34 -15.41
C LYS A 86 -2.59 -4.52 -15.97
N ARG A 87 -3.83 -4.79 -15.55
CA ARG A 87 -5.02 -4.03 -15.96
C ARG A 87 -5.45 -3.00 -14.93
N LEU A 88 -4.81 -3.00 -13.75
CA LEU A 88 -5.08 -2.08 -12.66
C LEU A 88 -4.36 -0.76 -12.93
N ASN A 89 -5.09 0.33 -12.87
CA ASN A 89 -4.50 1.67 -12.86
C ASN A 89 -3.70 1.87 -11.56
N PRO A 90 -2.37 2.09 -11.61
CA PRO A 90 -1.59 2.33 -10.40
C PRO A 90 -2.03 3.59 -9.64
N GLU A 91 -2.64 4.58 -10.30
CA GLU A 91 -3.11 5.82 -9.65
C GLU A 91 -4.22 5.60 -8.62
N ILE A 92 -4.83 4.42 -8.59
CA ILE A 92 -5.80 4.06 -7.55
C ILE A 92 -5.16 4.06 -6.15
N PHE A 93 -3.89 3.72 -6.02
CA PHE A 93 -3.21 3.65 -4.72
C PHE A 93 -2.99 5.05 -4.11
N PRO A 94 -2.37 6.03 -4.81
CA PRO A 94 -2.24 7.39 -4.28
C PRO A 94 -3.61 8.04 -4.09
N TYR A 95 -4.58 7.85 -5.00
CA TYR A 95 -5.95 8.34 -4.83
C TYR A 95 -6.57 7.85 -3.52
N ARG A 96 -6.50 6.53 -3.25
CA ARG A 96 -7.05 5.95 -2.02
C ARG A 96 -6.29 6.39 -0.77
N ASN A 97 -4.98 6.54 -0.85
CA ASN A 97 -4.18 7.05 0.25
C ASN A 97 -4.58 8.49 0.61
N LEU A 98 -4.77 9.34 -0.40
CA LEU A 98 -5.22 10.71 -0.20
C LEU A 98 -6.59 10.76 0.49
N THR A 99 -7.57 9.96 0.01
CA THR A 99 -8.89 9.89 0.66
C THR A 99 -8.77 9.46 2.13
N TYR A 100 -7.95 8.44 2.41
CA TYR A 100 -7.71 7.95 3.76
C TYR A 100 -7.07 9.01 4.67
N LEU A 101 -6.08 9.75 4.16
CA LEU A 101 -5.41 10.83 4.88
C LEU A 101 -6.35 12.01 5.13
N MET A 102 -7.17 12.40 4.15
CA MET A 102 -8.15 13.47 4.31
C MET A 102 -9.16 13.14 5.41
N ASP A 103 -9.65 11.90 5.47
CA ASP A 103 -10.48 11.42 6.57
C ASP A 103 -9.73 11.45 7.92
N PHE A 104 -8.39 11.42 7.93
CA PHE A 104 -7.59 11.48 9.16
C PHE A 104 -7.48 12.90 9.68
N TYR A 105 -7.02 13.79 8.82
CA TYR A 105 -6.77 15.18 9.19
C TYR A 105 -8.05 15.99 9.46
N HIS A 106 -9.19 15.63 8.86
CA HIS A 106 -10.48 16.28 9.13
C HIS A 106 -11.30 15.64 10.25
N SER A 107 -10.80 14.56 10.86
CA SER A 107 -11.48 13.89 11.98
C SER A 107 -10.97 14.36 13.33
N ASP A 108 -11.69 14.04 14.39
CA ASP A 108 -11.25 14.26 15.78
C ASP A 108 -10.29 13.15 16.29
N GLU A 109 -9.83 12.26 15.42
CA GLU A 109 -8.88 11.19 15.76
C GLU A 109 -7.49 11.73 16.17
N PRO A 110 -6.82 12.58 15.35
CA PRO A 110 -5.54 13.17 15.74
C PRO A 110 -5.72 14.15 16.90
N LYS A 111 -5.10 13.83 18.04
CA LYS A 111 -4.94 14.80 19.13
C LYS A 111 -3.77 15.72 18.82
N LEU A 112 -4.03 17.02 18.86
CA LEU A 112 -3.01 18.04 18.67
C LEU A 112 -2.37 18.42 20.01
N TRP A 113 -1.06 18.65 20.00
CA TRP A 113 -0.32 19.28 21.10
C TRP A 113 0.03 20.71 20.71
N LYS A 114 -0.53 21.69 21.43
CA LYS A 114 -0.35 23.13 21.12
C LYS A 114 -0.68 23.50 19.66
N GLY A 115 -1.68 22.85 19.07
CA GLY A 115 -2.08 23.05 17.66
C GLY A 115 -1.28 22.25 16.63
N TYR A 116 -0.30 21.44 17.07
CA TYR A 116 0.54 20.63 16.18
C TYR A 116 0.28 19.13 16.34
N LEU A 117 0.36 18.38 15.24
CA LEU A 117 0.36 16.92 15.29
C LEU A 117 1.71 16.44 15.81
N LEU A 118 1.71 15.74 16.95
CA LEU A 118 2.92 15.16 17.50
C LEU A 118 3.20 13.81 16.84
N ILE A 119 4.19 13.76 15.97
CA ILE A 119 4.64 12.54 15.29
C ILE A 119 6.01 12.16 15.86
N ALA A 120 6.14 10.94 16.37
CA ALA A 120 7.46 10.39 16.67
C ALA A 120 8.06 9.84 15.38
N ILE A 121 9.13 10.47 14.91
CA ILE A 121 9.95 9.92 13.83
C ILE A 121 11.09 9.19 14.52
N ASP A 122 11.10 7.86 14.42
CA ASP A 122 12.29 7.09 14.77
C ASP A 122 13.33 7.29 13.66
N GLY A 123 14.58 7.60 14.03
CA GLY A 123 15.69 7.89 13.13
C GLY A 123 16.24 6.64 12.44
N SER A 124 15.35 5.76 12.00
CA SER A 124 15.67 4.54 11.26
C SER A 124 16.32 4.90 9.94
N LYS A 125 17.53 4.39 9.71
CA LYS A 125 18.30 4.58 8.48
C LYS A 125 17.94 3.49 7.46
N VAL A 126 17.71 3.87 6.22
CA VAL A 126 17.48 2.91 5.12
C VAL A 126 18.61 3.04 4.10
N GLU A 127 19.14 1.90 3.64
CA GLU A 127 20.08 1.89 2.51
C GLU A 127 19.31 2.19 1.21
N ALA A 128 19.67 3.29 0.55
CA ALA A 128 19.16 3.61 -0.77
C ALA A 128 19.99 2.87 -1.83
N PRO A 129 19.39 2.49 -2.99
CA PRO A 129 20.17 1.97 -4.12
C PRO A 129 21.32 2.91 -4.46
N ASN A 130 22.49 2.34 -4.75
CA ASN A 130 23.72 3.14 -4.94
C ASN A 130 23.77 3.75 -6.37
N SER A 131 22.84 4.63 -6.69
CA SER A 131 22.79 5.39 -7.94
C SER A 131 23.44 6.77 -7.78
N LYS A 132 23.81 7.39 -8.91
CA LYS A 132 24.37 8.75 -8.91
C LYS A 132 23.37 9.77 -8.32
N GLU A 133 22.11 9.69 -8.73
CA GLU A 133 21.02 10.54 -8.25
C GLU A 133 20.84 10.44 -6.73
N HIS A 134 20.87 9.22 -6.18
CA HIS A 134 20.69 9.01 -4.75
C HIS A 134 21.90 9.50 -3.94
N ARG A 135 23.12 9.42 -4.47
CA ARG A 135 24.31 10.01 -3.83
C ARG A 135 24.21 11.53 -3.71
N GLU A 136 23.73 12.19 -4.76
CA GLU A 136 23.56 13.65 -4.77
C GLU A 136 22.44 14.07 -3.80
N THR A 137 21.38 13.28 -3.70
CA THR A 137 20.20 13.60 -2.87
C THR A 137 20.40 13.31 -1.39
N PHE A 138 20.98 12.16 -1.04
CA PHE A 138 21.04 11.65 0.33
C PHE A 138 22.45 11.68 0.93
N GLY A 139 23.47 11.98 0.13
CA GLY A 139 24.87 11.96 0.55
C GLY A 139 25.47 10.55 0.63
N ASN A 140 26.74 10.48 1.01
CA ASN A 140 27.49 9.24 1.12
C ASN A 140 28.10 9.11 2.52
N SER A 141 27.92 7.97 3.18
CA SER A 141 28.67 7.64 4.40
C SER A 141 29.89 6.79 4.05
N GLY A 142 31.03 7.44 3.84
CA GLY A 142 32.33 6.79 3.66
C GLY A 142 33.08 6.62 4.99
N ASN A 143 33.97 5.63 5.05
CA ASN A 143 35.02 5.54 6.07
C ASN A 143 36.38 5.88 5.43
N GLN A 144 37.42 6.11 6.25
CA GLN A 144 38.75 6.50 5.76
C GLN A 144 39.37 5.52 4.74
N HIS A 145 38.85 4.29 4.64
CA HIS A 145 39.33 3.24 3.75
C HIS A 145 38.51 3.07 2.46
N SER A 146 37.33 3.67 2.33
CA SER A 146 36.52 3.57 1.10
C SER A 146 35.96 4.93 0.67
N LYS A 147 36.44 5.42 -0.49
CA LYS A 147 35.93 6.65 -1.12
C LYS A 147 34.55 6.46 -1.80
N THR A 148 34.00 5.25 -1.74
CA THR A 148 32.70 4.85 -2.33
C THR A 148 31.83 4.15 -1.29
N GLY A 149 31.50 4.85 -0.20
CA GLY A 149 30.55 4.36 0.79
C GLY A 149 29.13 4.14 0.24
N GLN A 150 28.28 3.55 1.08
CA GLN A 150 26.87 3.31 0.78
C GLN A 150 26.06 4.60 0.89
N VAL A 151 24.98 4.68 0.11
CA VAL A 151 24.00 5.77 0.19
C VAL A 151 22.97 5.43 1.25
N ARG A 152 22.68 6.36 2.17
CA ARG A 152 21.77 6.16 3.29
C ARG A 152 20.83 7.36 3.41
N ALA A 153 19.55 7.09 3.69
CA ALA A 153 18.51 8.08 3.94
C ALA A 153 17.92 7.88 5.35
#